data_AF-T0YUN1-F1
#
_entry.id   AF-T0YUN1-F1
#
_cell.length_a   1.000
_cell.length_b   1.000
_cell.length_c   1.000
_cell.angle_alpha   90.00
_cell.angle_beta   90.00
_cell.angle_gamma   90.00
#
_symmetry.space_group_name_H-M   'P 1'
#
loop_
_entity.id
_entity.type
_entity.pdbx_description
1 polymer ?
#
loop_
_entity_poly.entity_id
_entity_poly.type
_entity_poly.pdbx_seq_one_letter_code
_entity_poly.pdbx_strand_id
1 'polypeptide(L)'
;MLATPGTVRKLLDPACGTGGMLAEAQNYLREHHGAAKLYVYGQDYNKRAFATAASDMLMKQVDHNGAGNNVRYGDSFTEDQFAAEAFDYFLTNPPFGVDWKKQQKEIQNEHDRRGFDGRFGAGLPRVNDGSLLFLQHMVAKFEPVRPAEHKHGSRLAIVFSGSPLFTG
;
A
#
# COMPACT_ATOMS: atom_id res chain seq x y z
N MET A 1 12.90 -5.19 13.72
CA MET A 1 12.26 -3.92 14.16
C MET A 1 13.05 -2.78 13.52
N LEU A 2 12.47 -1.61 13.22
CA LEU A 2 13.23 -0.50 12.60
C LEU A 2 14.37 0.03 13.49
N ALA A 3 14.30 -0.23 14.80
CA ALA A 3 15.37 0.07 15.75
C ALA A 3 16.62 -0.82 15.62
N THR A 4 16.58 -1.88 14.80
CA THR A 4 17.72 -2.79 14.61
C THR A 4 18.63 -2.25 13.50
N PRO A 5 19.90 -1.89 13.77
CA PRO A 5 20.84 -1.40 12.76
C PRO A 5 20.99 -2.35 11.56
N GLY A 6 21.16 -1.81 10.36
CA GLY A 6 21.34 -2.58 9.13
C GLY A 6 20.06 -3.23 8.59
N THR A 7 18.92 -2.97 9.21
CA THR A 7 17.64 -3.55 8.76
C THR A 7 17.13 -2.80 7.54
N VAL A 8 16.82 -3.56 6.47
CA VAL A 8 16.09 -3.07 5.30
C VAL A 8 14.61 -3.43 5.45
N ARG A 9 13.72 -2.48 5.21
CA ARG A 9 12.26 -2.67 5.23
C ARG A 9 11.61 -2.09 3.99
N LYS A 10 10.46 -2.65 3.61
CA LYS A 10 9.63 -2.15 2.51
C LYS A 10 8.32 -1.57 3.03
N LEU A 11 7.94 -0.40 2.54
CA LEU A 11 6.67 0.26 2.83
C LEU A 11 5.88 0.46 1.54
N LEU A 12 4.59 0.10 1.53
CA LEU A 12 3.69 0.35 0.42
C LEU A 12 2.62 1.39 0.80
N ASP A 13 2.34 2.29 -0.14
CA ASP A 13 1.15 3.13 -0.19
C ASP A 13 0.38 2.88 -1.51
N PRO A 14 -0.69 2.06 -1.55
CA PRO A 14 -1.47 1.79 -2.77
C PRO A 14 -2.38 2.95 -3.24
N ALA A 15 -2.36 4.11 -2.59
CA ALA A 15 -3.07 5.30 -3.05
C ALA A 15 -2.21 6.53 -2.76
N CYS A 16 -0.97 6.52 -3.29
CA CYS A 16 0.09 7.38 -2.82
C CYS A 16 -0.08 8.87 -3.14
N GLY A 17 -1.00 9.22 -4.04
CA GLY A 17 -1.18 10.58 -4.52
C GLY A 17 0.15 11.14 -5.03
N THR A 18 0.55 12.28 -4.48
CA THR A 18 1.82 12.95 -4.79
C THR A 18 3.03 12.40 -4.03
N GLY A 19 2.87 11.32 -3.25
CA GLY A 19 3.94 10.64 -2.53
C GLY A 19 4.35 11.28 -1.20
N GLY A 20 3.54 12.20 -0.66
CA GLY A 20 3.85 12.91 0.58
C GLY A 20 4.08 12.01 1.80
N MET A 21 3.20 11.02 2.03
CA MET A 21 3.36 10.07 3.14
C MET A 21 4.59 9.20 3.00
N LEU A 22 4.93 8.80 1.77
CA LEU A 22 6.15 8.03 1.49
C LEU A 22 7.41 8.83 1.83
N ALA A 23 7.47 10.10 1.39
CA ALA A 23 8.60 10.97 1.69
C ALA A 23 8.75 11.22 3.20
N GLU A 24 7.62 11.44 3.88
CA GLU A 24 7.61 11.70 5.33
C GLU A 24 8.03 10.48 6.15
N ALA A 25 7.57 9.28 5.78
CA ALA A 25 7.99 8.05 6.44
C ALA A 25 9.51 7.84 6.39
N GLN A 26 10.15 8.26 5.29
CA GLN A 26 11.60 8.19 5.15
C GLN A 26 12.34 9.30 5.89
N ASN A 27 11.80 10.53 5.90
CA ASN A 27 12.34 11.62 6.73
C ASN A 27 12.39 11.17 8.19
N TYR A 28 11.25 10.68 8.71
CA TYR A 28 11.12 10.16 10.05
C TYR A 28 12.16 9.07 10.36
N LEU A 29 12.34 8.11 9.43
CA LEU A 29 13.34 7.06 9.63
C LEU A 29 14.76 7.61 9.68
N ARG A 30 15.12 8.56 8.79
CA ARG A 30 16.46 9.16 8.79
C ARG A 30 16.76 9.89 10.09
N GLU A 31 15.78 10.59 10.65
CA GLU A 31 15.92 11.37 11.88
C GLU A 31 16.01 10.50 13.13
N HIS A 32 15.26 9.39 13.20
CA HIS A 32 15.16 8.57 14.41
C HIS A 32 15.94 7.26 14.36
N HIS A 33 16.17 6.71 13.17
CA HIS A 33 16.70 5.37 12.94
C HIS A 33 17.65 5.30 11.73
N GLY A 34 18.59 6.25 11.60
CA GLY A 34 19.46 6.41 10.43
C GLY A 34 20.35 5.20 10.05
N ALA A 35 20.44 4.18 10.90
CA ALA A 35 21.12 2.92 10.57
C ALA A 35 20.23 1.89 9.84
N ALA A 36 18.91 2.13 9.77
CA ALA A 36 17.96 1.33 9.01
C ALA A 36 17.71 1.95 7.63
N LYS A 37 17.27 1.12 6.68
CA LYS A 37 16.85 1.54 5.34
C LYS A 37 15.38 1.22 5.13
N LEU A 38 14.63 2.18 4.57
CA LEU A 38 13.24 2.01 4.21
C LEU A 38 13.07 2.25 2.72
N TYR A 39 12.76 1.20 1.98
CA TYR A 39 12.36 1.28 0.58
C TYR A 39 10.87 1.55 0.51
N VAL A 40 10.51 2.69 -0.05
CA VAL A 40 9.12 3.10 -0.24
C VAL A 40 8.62 2.73 -1.62
N TYR A 41 7.35 2.33 -1.67
CA TYR A 41 6.64 1.92 -2.87
C TYR A 41 5.28 2.60 -2.91
N GLY A 42 4.88 3.07 -4.08
CA GLY A 42 3.64 3.81 -4.26
C GLY A 42 2.88 3.36 -5.51
N GLN A 43 1.56 3.36 -5.44
CA GLN A 43 0.71 3.25 -6.61
C GLN A 43 -0.35 4.35 -6.60
N ASP A 44 -0.60 4.95 -7.75
CA ASP A 44 -1.72 5.87 -7.92
C ASP A 44 -2.27 5.85 -9.35
N TYR A 45 -3.60 5.94 -9.47
CA TYR A 45 -4.30 5.95 -10.75
C TYR A 45 -4.39 7.37 -11.34
N ASN A 46 -4.18 8.42 -10.54
CA ASN A 46 -4.18 9.79 -11.01
C ASN A 46 -2.84 10.10 -11.66
N LYS A 47 -2.84 10.21 -13.00
CA LYS A 47 -1.63 10.42 -13.80
C LYS A 47 -0.80 11.62 -13.35
N ARG A 48 -1.43 12.71 -12.92
CA ARG A 48 -0.71 13.91 -12.46
C ARG A 48 -0.07 13.67 -11.10
N ALA A 49 -0.83 13.11 -10.15
CA ALA A 49 -0.33 12.81 -8.82
C ALA A 49 0.84 11.80 -8.87
N PHE A 50 0.66 10.72 -9.63
CA PHE A 50 1.71 9.75 -9.93
C PHE A 50 2.97 10.41 -10.49
N ALA A 51 2.84 11.28 -11.51
CA ALA A 51 3.99 11.92 -12.14
C ALA A 51 4.75 12.82 -11.15
N THR A 52 4.03 13.52 -10.27
CA THR A 52 4.64 14.29 -9.17
C THR A 52 5.37 13.36 -8.21
N ALA A 53 4.72 12.29 -7.73
CA ALA A 53 5.33 11.34 -6.80
C ALA A 53 6.60 10.68 -7.37
N ALA A 54 6.53 10.20 -8.62
CA ALA A 54 7.67 9.58 -9.30
C ALA A 54 8.83 10.57 -9.50
N SER A 55 8.54 11.83 -9.86
CA SER A 55 9.57 12.87 -10.02
C SER A 55 10.24 13.20 -8.69
N ASP A 56 9.46 13.37 -7.62
CA ASP A 56 9.96 13.64 -6.28
C ASP A 56 10.87 12.53 -5.77
N MET A 57 10.47 11.27 -5.98
CA MET A 57 11.26 10.10 -5.60
C MET A 57 12.57 9.99 -6.37
N LEU A 58 12.56 10.33 -7.66
CA LEU A 58 13.77 10.37 -8.49
C LEU A 58 14.74 11.47 -8.03
N MET A 59 14.23 12.67 -7.74
CA MET A 59 15.05 13.82 -7.35
C MET A 59 15.71 13.65 -5.99
N LYS A 60 15.00 13.08 -5.01
CA LYS A 60 15.45 13.02 -3.61
C LYS A 60 16.51 11.92 -3.34
N GLN A 61 17.06 11.28 -4.39
CA GLN A 61 17.97 10.11 -4.29
C GLN A 61 17.51 9.13 -3.22
N VAL A 62 16.21 8.91 -3.21
CA VAL A 62 15.54 8.12 -2.20
C VAL A 62 16.15 6.73 -2.19
N ASP A 63 16.43 6.18 -1.02
CA ASP A 63 16.78 4.76 -0.90
C ASP A 63 15.68 3.95 -1.61
N HIS A 64 16.03 3.47 -2.80
CA HIS A 64 15.20 2.63 -3.65
C HIS A 64 15.92 1.31 -3.86
N ASN A 65 15.20 0.28 -4.29
CA ASN A 65 15.73 -1.07 -4.51
C ASN A 65 16.74 -1.18 -5.68
N GLY A 66 17.31 -0.07 -6.15
CA GLY A 66 18.16 0.00 -7.34
C GLY A 66 17.44 -0.07 -8.70
N ALA A 67 16.13 -0.32 -8.75
CA ALA A 67 15.40 -0.56 -10.02
C ALA A 67 14.65 0.67 -10.59
N GLY A 68 14.60 1.80 -9.87
CA GLY A 68 14.01 3.05 -10.37
C GLY A 68 12.49 3.03 -10.63
N ASN A 69 11.77 1.97 -10.23
CA ASN A 69 10.35 1.76 -10.53
C ASN A 69 9.52 1.43 -9.28
N ASN A 70 9.74 2.21 -8.22
CA ASN A 70 9.07 2.03 -6.92
C ASN A 70 7.72 2.74 -6.84
N VAL A 71 7.50 3.77 -7.66
CA VAL A 71 6.19 4.41 -7.81
C VAL A 71 5.64 4.01 -9.18
N ARG A 72 4.43 3.44 -9.21
CA ARG A 72 3.83 2.88 -10.43
C ARG A 72 2.45 3.48 -10.69
N TYR A 73 2.13 3.69 -11.96
CA TYR A 73 0.82 4.20 -12.38
C TYR A 73 -0.15 3.04 -12.59
N GLY A 74 -1.38 3.19 -12.11
CA GLY A 74 -2.47 2.25 -12.36
C GLY A 74 -3.50 2.21 -11.25
N ASP A 75 -4.68 1.66 -11.53
CA ASP A 75 -5.71 1.43 -10.52
C ASP A 75 -5.35 0.23 -9.62
N SER A 76 -5.29 0.43 -8.30
CA SER A 76 -4.82 -0.61 -7.37
C SER A 76 -5.73 -1.84 -7.29
N PHE A 77 -6.99 -1.72 -7.71
CA PHE A 77 -7.92 -2.85 -7.73
C PHE A 77 -7.82 -3.63 -9.05
N THR A 78 -7.78 -2.96 -10.20
CA THR A 78 -7.80 -3.64 -11.51
C THR A 78 -6.40 -3.90 -12.09
N GLU A 79 -5.43 -3.07 -11.73
CA GLU A 79 -4.05 -3.08 -12.25
C GLU A 79 -3.05 -3.11 -11.09
N ASP A 80 -3.10 -4.18 -10.28
CA ASP A 80 -2.22 -4.35 -9.12
C ASP A 80 -0.75 -4.40 -9.53
N GLN A 81 -0.05 -3.28 -9.39
CA GLN A 81 1.32 -3.16 -9.83
C GLN A 81 2.27 -3.93 -8.91
N PHE A 82 1.82 -4.37 -7.74
CA PHE A 82 2.62 -5.03 -6.71
C PHE A 82 2.05 -6.41 -6.34
N ALA A 83 1.39 -7.08 -7.27
CA ALA A 83 0.64 -8.32 -7.01
C ALA A 83 1.49 -9.47 -6.41
N ALA A 84 2.78 -9.55 -6.75
CA ALA A 84 3.69 -10.60 -6.28
C ALA A 84 4.61 -10.14 -5.14
N GLU A 85 4.41 -8.92 -4.60
CA GLU A 85 5.27 -8.33 -3.59
C GLU A 85 4.59 -8.31 -2.22
N ALA A 86 5.33 -8.69 -1.18
CA ALA A 86 4.94 -8.51 0.22
C ALA A 86 5.69 -7.32 0.84
N PHE A 87 5.10 -6.66 1.84
CA PHE A 87 5.66 -5.45 2.46
C PHE A 87 5.66 -5.53 3.98
N ASP A 88 6.66 -4.91 4.63
CA ASP A 88 6.75 -4.86 6.10
C ASP A 88 5.77 -3.83 6.69
N TYR A 89 5.57 -2.73 5.98
CA TYR A 89 4.76 -1.61 6.41
C TYR A 89 3.77 -1.17 5.33
N PHE A 90 2.62 -0.70 5.78
CA PHE A 90 1.61 -0.05 4.94
C PHE A 90 1.20 1.26 5.59
N LEU A 91 1.17 2.33 4.81
CA LEU A 91 0.75 3.64 5.25
C LEU A 91 -0.01 4.33 4.11
N THR A 92 -1.31 4.52 4.29
CA THR A 92 -2.17 5.06 3.23
C THR A 92 -3.27 5.95 3.76
N ASN A 93 -3.56 6.99 2.99
CA ASN A 93 -4.74 7.84 3.12
C ASN A 93 -5.50 7.77 1.79
N PRO A 94 -6.31 6.72 1.57
CA PRO A 94 -7.02 6.54 0.32
C PRO A 94 -8.13 7.58 0.21
N PRO A 95 -8.61 7.87 -1.02
CA PRO A 95 -9.68 8.85 -1.19
C PRO A 95 -10.97 8.36 -0.52
N PHE A 96 -11.60 9.23 0.27
CA PHE A 96 -12.80 8.89 1.04
C PHE A 96 -14.06 8.85 0.17
N GLY A 97 -14.92 7.86 0.42
CA GLY A 97 -16.26 7.78 -0.19
C GLY A 97 -16.24 7.61 -1.71
N VAL A 98 -15.16 7.06 -2.26
CA VAL A 98 -15.06 6.77 -3.69
C VAL A 98 -15.84 5.51 -4.01
N ASP A 99 -16.73 5.62 -5.01
CA ASP A 99 -17.41 4.45 -5.57
C ASP A 99 -16.44 3.59 -6.38
N TRP A 100 -16.65 2.28 -6.34
CA TRP A 100 -15.86 1.30 -7.08
C TRP A 100 -16.69 0.62 -8.18
N LYS A 101 -17.70 1.33 -8.71
CA LYS A 101 -18.64 0.79 -9.70
C LYS A 101 -17.92 0.33 -10.98
N LYS A 102 -16.84 1.02 -11.35
CA LYS A 102 -16.03 0.68 -12.54
C LYS A 102 -15.25 -0.62 -12.34
N GLN A 103 -14.79 -0.87 -11.12
CA GLN A 103 -14.00 -2.04 -10.73
C GLN A 103 -14.88 -3.23 -10.32
N GLN A 104 -16.20 -3.00 -10.17
CA GLN A 104 -17.11 -3.94 -9.53
C GLN A 104 -17.07 -5.35 -10.10
N LYS A 105 -17.09 -5.48 -11.43
CA LYS A 105 -17.07 -6.77 -12.11
C LYS A 105 -15.82 -7.58 -11.79
N GLU A 106 -14.66 -6.93 -11.77
CA GLU A 106 -13.37 -7.61 -11.54
C GLU A 106 -13.21 -8.00 -10.08
N ILE A 107 -13.56 -7.10 -9.16
CA ILE A 107 -13.54 -7.34 -7.71
C ILE A 107 -14.49 -8.48 -7.33
N GLN A 108 -15.72 -8.47 -7.87
CA GLN A 108 -16.70 -9.53 -7.62
C GLN A 108 -16.20 -10.87 -8.16
N ASN A 109 -15.63 -10.89 -9.36
CA ASN A 109 -15.09 -12.12 -9.94
C ASN A 109 -13.89 -12.67 -9.14
N GLU A 110 -13.02 -11.80 -8.61
CA GLU A 110 -11.94 -12.22 -7.72
C GLU A 110 -12.49 -12.80 -6.42
N HIS A 111 -13.47 -12.11 -5.79
CA HIS A 111 -14.14 -12.59 -4.59
C HIS A 111 -14.79 -13.96 -4.80
N ASP A 112 -15.63 -14.11 -5.83
CA ASP A 112 -16.40 -15.32 -6.08
C ASP A 112 -15.51 -16.54 -6.40
N ARG A 113 -14.40 -16.31 -7.12
CA ARG A 113 -13.54 -17.41 -7.59
C ARG A 113 -12.40 -17.74 -6.65
N ARG A 114 -11.85 -16.74 -5.94
CA ARG A 114 -10.66 -16.93 -5.10
C ARG A 114 -10.97 -16.85 -3.61
N GLY A 115 -12.07 -16.23 -3.20
CA GLY A 115 -12.37 -16.04 -1.78
C GLY A 115 -11.16 -15.50 -1.02
N PHE A 116 -10.75 -16.20 0.05
CA PHE A 116 -9.58 -15.86 0.87
C PHE A 116 -8.23 -16.12 0.20
N ASP A 117 -8.17 -16.87 -0.91
CA ASP A 117 -6.96 -17.00 -1.73
C ASP A 117 -6.76 -15.78 -2.65
N GLY A 118 -7.73 -14.86 -2.69
CA GLY A 118 -7.67 -13.56 -3.37
C GLY A 118 -7.61 -12.40 -2.37
N ARG A 119 -7.68 -11.17 -2.89
CA ARG A 119 -7.58 -9.96 -2.06
C ARG A 119 -8.85 -9.68 -1.30
N PHE A 120 -10.02 -9.98 -1.87
CA PHE A 120 -11.32 -9.51 -1.37
C PHE A 120 -12.15 -10.60 -0.68
N GLY A 121 -11.49 -11.53 0.02
CA GLY A 121 -12.14 -12.68 0.63
C GLY A 121 -13.03 -12.39 1.84
N ALA A 122 -12.81 -11.26 2.54
CA ALA A 122 -13.57 -10.92 3.74
C ALA A 122 -14.98 -10.38 3.46
N GLY A 123 -15.33 -10.19 2.18
CA GLY A 123 -16.59 -9.62 1.73
C GLY A 123 -16.40 -8.31 0.99
N LEU A 124 -17.47 -7.85 0.33
CA LEU A 124 -17.46 -6.65 -0.49
C LEU A 124 -18.31 -5.55 0.19
N PRO A 125 -17.78 -4.34 0.38
CA PRO A 125 -18.56 -3.24 0.94
C PRO A 125 -19.63 -2.77 -0.05
N ARG A 126 -20.39 -1.73 0.29
CA ARG A 126 -21.32 -1.12 -0.68
C ARG A 126 -20.54 -0.52 -1.85
N VAL A 127 -21.12 -0.54 -3.05
CA VAL A 127 -20.46 -0.06 -4.28
C VAL A 127 -20.03 1.42 -4.20
N ASN A 128 -20.71 2.21 -3.38
CA ASN A 128 -20.40 3.63 -3.18
C ASN A 128 -19.37 3.91 -2.07
N ASP A 129 -18.77 2.89 -1.45
CA ASP A 129 -17.70 3.05 -0.45
C ASP A 129 -16.62 1.97 -0.64
N GLY A 130 -15.53 2.33 -1.31
CA GLY A 130 -14.39 1.44 -1.56
C GLY A 130 -13.36 1.37 -0.43
N SER A 131 -13.61 1.99 0.73
CA SER A 131 -12.60 2.16 1.79
C SER A 131 -12.01 0.82 2.27
N LEU A 132 -12.88 -0.15 2.57
CA LEU A 132 -12.46 -1.47 3.05
C LEU A 132 -11.79 -2.34 1.97
N LEU A 133 -11.96 -2.01 0.69
CA LEU A 133 -11.25 -2.69 -0.40
C LEU A 133 -9.76 -2.35 -0.38
N PHE A 134 -9.38 -1.10 -0.07
CA PHE A 134 -7.97 -0.74 0.12
C PHE A 134 -7.35 -1.47 1.31
N LEU A 135 -8.10 -1.60 2.42
CA LEU A 135 -7.63 -2.37 3.58
C LEU A 135 -7.36 -3.83 3.20
N GLN A 136 -8.33 -4.49 2.57
CA GLN A 136 -8.20 -5.86 2.09
C GLN A 136 -7.04 -6.03 1.09
N HIS A 137 -6.89 -5.09 0.14
CA HIS A 137 -5.79 -5.07 -0.81
C HIS A 137 -4.40 -5.04 -0.13
N MET A 138 -4.24 -4.25 0.93
CA MET A 138 -2.99 -4.21 1.70
C MET A 138 -2.78 -5.47 2.54
N VAL A 139 -3.82 -5.99 3.20
CA VAL A 139 -3.74 -7.23 4.00
C VAL A 139 -3.29 -8.42 3.15
N ALA A 140 -3.75 -8.50 1.90
CA ALA A 140 -3.34 -9.55 0.96
C ALA A 140 -1.84 -9.52 0.62
N LYS A 141 -1.11 -8.45 0.96
CA LYS A 141 0.33 -8.27 0.73
C LYS A 141 1.14 -8.37 2.02
N PHE A 142 0.55 -8.87 3.11
CA PHE A 142 1.27 -9.02 4.37
C PHE A 142 2.38 -10.07 4.23
N GLU A 143 3.55 -9.75 4.81
CA GLU A 143 4.57 -10.75 5.03
C GLU A 143 4.03 -11.79 6.01
N PRO A 144 4.19 -13.10 5.75
CA PRO A 144 3.77 -14.13 6.70
C PRO A 144 4.57 -14.07 8.00
N VAL A 145 3.91 -14.36 9.12
CA VAL A 145 4.57 -14.50 10.42
C VAL A 145 5.28 -15.85 10.48
N ARG A 146 6.61 -15.83 10.36
CA ARG A 146 7.48 -17.01 10.45
C ARG A 146 8.69 -16.65 11.33
N PRO A 147 8.55 -16.74 12.67
CA PRO A 147 9.59 -16.30 13.60
C PRO A 147 10.92 -17.03 13.41
N ALA A 148 10.90 -18.31 13.02
CA ALA A 148 12.10 -19.10 12.70
C ALA A 148 12.91 -18.54 11.52
N GLU A 149 12.27 -17.80 10.62
CA GLU A 149 12.89 -17.11 9.48
C GLU A 149 13.12 -15.60 9.75
N HIS A 150 12.98 -15.15 11.01
CA HIS A 150 12.99 -13.73 11.40
C HIS A 150 11.93 -12.88 10.69
N LYS A 151 10.81 -13.49 10.27
CA LYS A 151 9.65 -12.80 9.69
C LYS A 151 8.59 -12.59 10.75
N HIS A 152 8.33 -11.34 11.08
CA HIS A 152 7.43 -10.96 12.18
C HIS A 152 6.07 -10.44 11.70
N GLY A 153 5.76 -10.60 10.42
CA GLY A 153 4.57 -10.05 9.80
C GLY A 153 4.66 -8.56 9.49
N SER A 154 3.56 -8.02 8.98
CA SER A 154 3.43 -6.62 8.57
C SER A 154 2.74 -5.75 9.62
N ARG A 155 2.91 -4.44 9.50
CA ARG A 155 2.14 -3.43 10.25
C ARG A 155 1.47 -2.48 9.26
N LEU A 156 0.23 -2.11 9.56
CA LEU A 156 -0.59 -1.29 8.67
C LEU A 156 -1.19 -0.12 9.43
N ALA A 157 -1.10 1.06 8.84
CA ALA A 157 -1.85 2.24 9.23
C ALA A 157 -2.62 2.76 8.01
N ILE A 158 -3.93 2.93 8.17
CA ILE A 158 -4.81 3.49 7.14
C ILE A 158 -5.69 4.55 7.75
N VAL A 159 -5.87 5.65 7.04
CA VAL A 159 -6.81 6.71 7.41
C VAL A 159 -8.14 6.41 6.73
N PHE A 160 -9.23 6.46 7.49
CA PHE A 160 -10.59 6.39 6.98
C PHE A 160 -11.41 7.59 7.45
N SER A 161 -12.48 7.90 6.73
CA SER A 161 -13.59 8.64 7.32
C SER A 161 -14.27 7.79 8.41
N GLY A 162 -15.17 8.36 9.21
CA GLY A 162 -15.90 7.58 10.21
C GLY A 162 -16.83 6.50 9.62
N SER A 163 -17.20 6.62 8.33
CA SER A 163 -18.19 5.74 7.66
C SER A 163 -17.92 4.24 7.88
N PRO A 164 -16.72 3.70 7.58
CA PRO A 164 -16.49 2.26 7.60
C PRO A 164 -16.62 1.60 8.98
N LEU A 165 -16.66 2.36 10.07
CA LEU A 165 -16.88 1.84 11.42
C LEU A 165 -18.36 1.60 11.76
N PHE A 166 -19.28 2.22 11.00
CA PHE A 166 -20.72 2.19 11.30
C PHE A 166 -21.57 1.67 10.13
N THR A 167 -21.03 1.65 8.91
CA THR A 167 -21.76 1.26 7.70
C THR A 167 -21.42 -0.18 7.29
N GLY A 168 -22.17 -1.12 7.88
CA GLY A 168 -22.27 -2.52 7.43
C GLY A 168 -23.41 -2.73 6.43
#